data_AF-A0A959NGE7-F1
#
_entry.id   AF-A0A959NGE7-F1
#
_cell.length_a   1.000
_cell.length_b   1.000
_cell.length_c   1.000
_cell.angle_alpha   90.00
_cell.angle_beta   90.00
_cell.angle_gamma   90.00
#
_symmetry.space_group_name_H-M   'P 1'
#
loop_
_entity.id
_entity.type
_entity.pdbx_description
1 polymer ?
#
loop_
_entity_poly.entity_id
_entity_poly.type
_entity_poly.pdbx_seq_one_letter_code
_entity_poly.pdbx_strand_id
1 'polypeptide(L)'
;YFANASPVACNAKPLRMKLRTKKLIAREFLLLTITLAVGLICFIGTYPYNNYIKRQSGNLNEEIADKTKIKDSLSYQHRTKLQKKNWFFEKFTAKFGSDVYKNDELWSRLSYLAEKDSIKHKWNKWDKELIEFNKELEFDTPEKFKEFFDKNKITINDSTNYMKSQILSKDIEELKTKRKEAERKHLSFKQQINFGVTSAIILGILLFAVRYLFYAIKWSIKILKQKSEAAS
;
A
#
# COMPACT_ATOMS: atom_id res chain seq x y z
N TYR A 1 12.17 71.45 -52.82
CA TYR A 1 11.70 71.13 -51.46
C TYR A 1 11.96 69.66 -51.16
N PHE A 2 13.14 69.29 -50.66
CA PHE A 2 13.35 68.14 -49.77
C PHE A 2 14.72 68.38 -49.12
N ALA A 3 14.68 68.92 -47.90
CA ALA A 3 15.87 69.12 -47.10
C ALA A 3 16.35 67.76 -46.58
N ASN A 4 17.50 67.29 -47.08
CA ASN A 4 18.19 66.13 -46.54
C ASN A 4 18.72 66.46 -45.14
N ALA A 5 17.97 66.08 -44.12
CA ALA A 5 18.43 66.10 -42.74
C ALA A 5 19.43 64.95 -42.54
N SER A 6 20.71 65.29 -42.43
CA SER A 6 21.76 64.32 -42.06
C SER A 6 21.47 63.73 -40.67
N PRO A 7 21.53 62.40 -40.51
CA PRO A 7 21.32 61.78 -39.21
C PRO A 7 22.48 62.13 -38.28
N VAL A 8 22.16 62.86 -37.21
CA VAL A 8 23.09 63.15 -36.11
C VAL A 8 23.40 61.83 -35.42
N ALA A 9 24.55 61.24 -35.74
CA ALA A 9 25.05 60.03 -35.08
C ALA A 9 25.36 60.36 -33.62
N CYS A 10 24.42 60.05 -32.72
CA CYS A 10 24.59 60.20 -31.29
C CYS A 10 25.63 59.15 -30.81
N ASN A 11 26.89 59.56 -30.69
CA ASN A 11 27.98 58.76 -30.17
C ASN A 11 27.76 58.48 -28.67
N ALA A 12 26.93 57.50 -28.35
CA ALA A 12 26.74 57.02 -26.99
C ALA A 12 28.03 56.34 -26.51
N LYS A 13 28.79 57.01 -25.63
CA LYS A 13 29.95 56.40 -24.97
C LYS A 13 29.48 55.15 -24.19
N PRO A 14 30.08 53.97 -24.42
CA PRO A 14 29.69 52.77 -23.70
C PRO A 14 29.99 52.93 -22.20
N LEU A 15 28.96 52.81 -21.37
CA LEU A 15 29.06 52.86 -19.92
C LEU A 15 29.92 51.68 -19.41
N ARG A 16 31.19 51.96 -19.10
CA ARG A 16 32.13 50.96 -18.60
C ARG A 16 31.88 50.73 -17.10
N MET A 17 31.20 49.63 -16.76
CA MET A 17 30.93 49.26 -15.38
C MET A 17 32.22 49.04 -14.57
N LYS A 18 32.27 49.56 -13.33
CA LYS A 18 33.41 49.40 -12.41
C LYS A 18 33.66 47.92 -12.08
N LEU A 19 34.94 47.49 -12.08
CA LEU A 19 35.37 46.11 -11.79
C LEU A 19 34.85 45.55 -10.45
N ARG A 20 34.73 46.40 -9.43
CA ARG A 20 34.19 46.00 -8.11
C ARG A 20 32.73 45.53 -8.21
N THR A 21 31.91 46.22 -9.00
CA THR A 21 30.50 45.87 -9.19
C THR A 21 30.37 44.55 -9.94
N LYS A 22 31.19 44.31 -10.97
CA LYS A 22 31.22 43.04 -11.71
C LYS A 22 31.54 41.85 -10.79
N LYS A 23 32.53 41.99 -9.91
CA LYS A 23 32.90 40.95 -8.93
C LYS A 23 31.78 40.65 -7.94
N LEU A 24 31.04 41.67 -7.51
CA LEU A 24 29.90 41.51 -6.61
C LEU A 24 28.77 40.73 -7.30
N ILE A 25 28.39 41.13 -8.52
CA ILE A 25 27.36 40.45 -9.31
C ILE A 25 27.73 38.98 -9.58
N ALA A 26 28.97 38.70 -9.98
CA ALA A 26 29.42 37.33 -10.25
C ALA A 26 29.31 36.43 -9.01
N ARG A 27 29.58 36.98 -7.81
CA ARG A 27 29.44 36.24 -6.55
C ARG A 27 27.99 35.92 -6.22
N GLU A 28 27.08 36.88 -6.41
CA GLU A 28 25.63 36.66 -6.22
C GLU A 28 25.11 35.58 -7.16
N PHE A 29 25.51 35.68 -8.42
CA PHE A 29 25.11 34.73 -9.45
C PHE A 29 25.60 33.32 -9.13
N LEU A 30 26.85 33.18 -8.65
CA LEU A 30 27.38 31.89 -8.21
C LEU A 30 26.57 31.29 -7.06
N LEU A 31 26.25 32.08 -6.03
CA LEU A 31 25.43 31.62 -4.90
C LEU A 31 24.05 31.16 -5.36
N LEU A 32 23.39 31.94 -6.22
CA LEU A 32 22.09 31.57 -6.79
C LEU A 32 22.18 30.25 -7.58
N THR A 33 23.22 30.09 -8.39
CA THR A 33 23.45 28.87 -9.19
C THR A 33 23.63 27.64 -8.31
N ILE A 34 24.40 27.76 -7.22
CA ILE A 34 24.58 26.68 -6.24
C ILE A 34 23.23 26.32 -5.58
N THR A 35 22.45 27.30 -5.14
CA THR A 35 21.13 27.04 -4.53
C THR A 35 20.19 26.32 -5.49
N LEU A 36 20.16 26.73 -6.76
CA LEU A 36 19.36 26.07 -7.80
C LEU A 36 19.86 24.64 -8.06
N ALA A 37 21.18 24.43 -8.14
CA ALA A 37 21.77 23.11 -8.34
C ALA A 37 21.43 22.15 -7.19
N VAL A 38 21.48 22.61 -5.94
CA VAL A 38 21.09 21.77 -4.78
C VAL A 38 19.59 21.45 -4.83
N GLY A 39 18.73 22.41 -5.16
CA GLY A 39 17.30 22.16 -5.35
C GLY A 39 17.03 21.08 -6.41
N LEU A 40 17.75 21.14 -7.53
CA LEU A 40 17.69 20.13 -8.59
C LEU A 40 18.18 18.76 -8.11
N ILE A 41 19.27 18.70 -7.35
CA ILE A 41 19.79 17.45 -6.76
C ILE A 41 18.76 16.86 -5.78
N CYS A 42 18.14 17.68 -4.93
CA CYS A 42 17.08 17.23 -4.02
C CYS A 42 15.88 16.66 -4.80
N PHE A 43 15.47 17.32 -5.89
CA PHE A 43 14.42 16.83 -6.77
C PHE A 43 14.80 15.48 -7.41
N ILE A 44 15.99 15.38 -8.01
CA ILE A 44 16.49 14.14 -8.61
C ILE A 44 16.59 13.02 -7.56
N GLY A 45 16.98 13.35 -6.33
CA GLY A 45 17.05 12.42 -5.19
C GLY A 45 15.71 11.81 -4.78
N THR A 46 14.58 12.43 -5.15
CA THR A 46 13.25 11.83 -4.90
C THR A 46 12.95 10.62 -5.79
N TYR A 47 13.59 10.50 -6.96
CA TYR A 47 13.40 9.35 -7.86
C TYR A 47 13.88 8.02 -7.26
N PRO A 48 15.15 7.89 -6.79
CA PRO A 48 15.60 6.65 -6.15
C PRO A 48 14.82 6.36 -4.87
N TYR A 49 14.40 7.38 -4.13
CA TYR A 49 13.53 7.23 -2.96
C TYR A 49 12.18 6.60 -3.33
N ASN A 50 11.48 7.15 -4.32
CA ASN A 50 10.21 6.60 -4.78
C ASN A 50 10.36 5.18 -5.36
N ASN A 51 11.45 4.91 -6.06
CA ASN A 51 11.73 3.58 -6.57
C ASN A 51 11.94 2.57 -5.43
N TYR A 52 12.64 2.96 -4.36
CA TYR A 52 12.78 2.15 -3.16
C TYR A 52 11.42 1.84 -2.51
N ILE A 53 10.57 2.85 -2.33
CA ILE A 53 9.21 2.66 -1.80
C ILE A 53 8.38 1.74 -2.69
N LYS A 54 8.47 1.91 -4.02
CA LYS A 54 7.78 1.05 -4.99
C LYS A 54 8.22 -0.41 -4.87
N ARG A 55 9.52 -0.67 -4.73
CA ARG A 55 10.06 -2.03 -4.50
C ARG A 55 9.55 -2.61 -3.19
N GLN A 56 9.57 -1.83 -2.10
CA GLN A 56 9.05 -2.28 -0.81
C GLN A 56 7.57 -2.66 -0.90
N SER A 57 6.75 -1.83 -1.56
CA SER A 57 5.34 -2.14 -1.81
C SER A 57 5.14 -3.36 -2.71
N GLY A 58 6.04 -3.57 -3.68
CA GLY A 58 6.05 -4.75 -4.55
C GLY A 58 6.28 -6.04 -3.76
N ASN A 59 7.32 -6.06 -2.92
CA ASN A 59 7.63 -7.22 -2.07
C ASN A 59 6.47 -7.56 -1.11
N LEU A 60 5.84 -6.53 -0.51
CA LEU A 60 4.65 -6.74 0.32
C LEU A 60 3.47 -7.31 -0.46
N ASN A 61 3.28 -6.89 -1.71
CA ASN A 61 2.23 -7.44 -2.58
C ASN A 61 2.47 -8.92 -2.90
N GLU A 62 3.72 -9.30 -3.17
CA GLU A 62 4.10 -10.68 -3.43
C GLU A 62 3.85 -11.55 -2.18
N GLU A 63 4.28 -11.09 -1.00
CA GLU A 63 4.04 -11.78 0.26
C GLU A 63 2.53 -11.94 0.57
N ILE A 64 1.74 -10.89 0.34
CA ILE A 64 0.27 -10.95 0.47
C ILE A 64 -0.31 -11.98 -0.49
N ALA A 65 0.15 -12.00 -1.75
CA ALA A 65 -0.35 -12.93 -2.76
C ALA A 65 -0.07 -14.38 -2.34
N ASP A 66 1.13 -14.68 -1.87
CA ASP A 66 1.51 -16.04 -1.47
C ASP A 66 0.80 -16.49 -0.21
N LYS A 67 0.71 -15.65 0.83
CA LYS A 67 -0.10 -15.96 2.02
C LYS A 67 -1.58 -16.12 1.67
N THR A 68 -2.11 -15.36 0.71
CA THR A 68 -3.50 -15.50 0.25
C THR A 68 -3.73 -16.86 -0.41
N LYS A 69 -2.83 -17.31 -1.30
CA LYS A 69 -2.90 -18.66 -1.90
C LYS A 69 -2.91 -19.75 -0.82
N ILE A 70 -2.03 -19.65 0.17
CA ILE A 70 -1.95 -20.63 1.28
C ILE A 70 -3.25 -20.61 2.10
N LYS A 71 -3.74 -19.42 2.47
CA LYS A 71 -5.00 -19.24 3.20
C LYS A 71 -6.18 -19.86 2.44
N ASP A 72 -6.27 -19.59 1.14
CA ASP A 72 -7.37 -20.09 0.31
C ASP A 72 -7.29 -21.62 0.21
N SER A 73 -6.10 -22.18 0.00
CA SER A 73 -5.87 -23.64 0.03
C SER A 73 -6.27 -24.27 1.36
N LEU A 74 -5.93 -23.66 2.50
CA LEU A 74 -6.26 -24.17 3.83
C LEU A 74 -7.76 -24.10 4.14
N SER A 75 -8.44 -23.06 3.67
CA SER A 75 -9.87 -22.86 3.93
C SER A 75 -10.79 -23.58 2.93
N TYR A 76 -10.27 -24.00 1.78
CA TYR A 76 -11.06 -24.54 0.67
C TYR A 76 -11.93 -25.74 1.05
N GLN A 77 -11.32 -26.77 1.68
CA GLN A 77 -12.03 -27.99 2.05
C GLN A 77 -13.14 -27.71 3.07
N HIS A 78 -12.82 -26.95 4.12
CA HIS A 78 -13.79 -26.56 5.15
C HIS A 78 -14.96 -25.78 4.55
N ARG A 79 -14.69 -24.78 3.70
CA ARG A 79 -15.73 -23.97 3.05
C ARG A 79 -16.62 -24.80 2.13
N THR A 80 -16.03 -25.68 1.32
CA THR A 80 -16.78 -26.53 0.39
C THR A 80 -17.71 -27.48 1.14
N LYS A 81 -17.20 -28.14 2.19
CA LYS A 81 -18.01 -29.02 3.04
C LYS A 81 -19.14 -28.25 3.73
N LEU A 82 -18.83 -27.08 4.31
CA LEU A 82 -19.83 -26.22 4.94
C LEU A 82 -20.91 -25.75 3.95
N GLN A 83 -20.54 -25.39 2.73
CA GLN A 83 -21.51 -25.04 1.68
C GLN A 83 -22.42 -26.21 1.33
N LYS A 84 -21.89 -27.43 1.23
CA LYS A 84 -22.69 -28.63 0.97
C LYS A 84 -23.63 -28.98 2.13
N LYS A 85 -23.17 -28.79 3.38
CA LYS A 85 -24.03 -28.88 4.57
C LYS A 85 -25.19 -27.88 4.50
N ASN A 86 -24.89 -26.62 4.22
CA ASN A 86 -25.89 -25.55 4.13
C ASN A 86 -26.89 -25.80 3.00
N TRP A 87 -26.40 -26.19 1.82
CA TRP A 87 -27.25 -26.56 0.69
C TRP A 87 -28.23 -27.69 1.05
N PHE A 88 -27.75 -28.75 1.71
CA PHE A 88 -28.61 -29.85 2.13
C PHE A 88 -29.66 -29.37 3.14
N PHE A 89 -29.25 -28.56 4.11
CA PHE A 89 -30.16 -27.98 5.10
C PHE A 89 -31.22 -27.08 4.47
N GLU A 90 -30.86 -26.24 3.49
CA GLU A 90 -31.80 -25.40 2.75
C GLU A 90 -32.82 -26.25 1.97
N LYS A 91 -32.36 -27.31 1.30
CA LYS A 91 -33.27 -28.25 0.61
C LYS A 91 -34.21 -28.96 1.58
N PHE A 92 -33.68 -29.39 2.73
CA PHE A 92 -34.46 -30.06 3.76
C PHE A 92 -35.52 -29.14 4.35
N THR A 93 -35.14 -27.92 4.74
CA THR A 93 -36.08 -26.95 5.33
C THR A 93 -37.10 -26.43 4.32
N ALA A 94 -36.74 -26.32 3.04
CA ALA A 94 -37.70 -25.99 1.98
C ALA A 94 -38.80 -27.05 1.81
N LYS A 95 -38.49 -28.34 2.06
CA LYS A 95 -39.46 -29.45 1.96
C LYS A 95 -40.24 -29.65 3.26
N PHE A 96 -39.57 -29.64 4.40
CA PHE A 96 -40.13 -30.08 5.69
C PHE A 96 -40.42 -28.94 6.69
N GLY A 97 -40.12 -27.69 6.33
CA GLY A 97 -40.26 -26.54 7.23
C GLY A 97 -38.97 -26.20 7.99
N SER A 98 -38.79 -24.91 8.31
CA SER A 98 -37.60 -24.38 9.01
C SER A 98 -37.66 -24.49 10.53
N ASP A 99 -38.83 -24.77 11.08
CA ASP A 99 -39.13 -24.89 12.50
C ASP A 99 -38.66 -26.22 13.11
N VAL A 100 -38.36 -27.22 12.28
CA VAL A 100 -38.04 -28.57 12.74
C VAL A 100 -36.63 -28.67 13.33
N TYR A 101 -35.61 -28.05 12.70
CA TYR A 101 -34.21 -28.17 13.14
C TYR A 101 -33.36 -26.93 12.81
N LYS A 102 -32.33 -26.68 13.63
CA LYS A 102 -31.18 -25.86 13.23
C LYS A 102 -30.20 -26.69 12.39
N ASN A 103 -29.44 -26.04 11.51
CA ASN A 103 -28.49 -26.70 10.60
C ASN A 103 -27.51 -27.62 11.34
N ASP A 104 -26.86 -27.12 12.40
CA ASP A 104 -25.92 -27.93 13.17
C ASP A 104 -26.59 -29.09 13.91
N GLU A 105 -27.84 -28.93 14.34
CA GLU A 105 -28.61 -29.99 15.00
C GLU A 105 -28.98 -31.10 14.02
N LEU A 106 -29.53 -30.73 12.86
CA LEU A 106 -29.86 -31.69 11.79
C LEU A 106 -28.61 -32.47 11.39
N TRP A 107 -27.50 -31.77 11.16
CA TRP A 107 -26.26 -32.40 10.74
C TRP A 107 -25.68 -33.32 11.81
N SER A 108 -25.79 -32.95 13.10
CA SER A 108 -25.32 -33.78 14.22
C SER A 108 -26.14 -35.07 14.33
N ARG A 109 -27.46 -34.99 14.17
CA ARG A 109 -28.34 -36.16 14.14
C ARG A 109 -27.99 -37.08 12.98
N LEU A 110 -27.82 -36.53 11.78
CA LEU A 110 -27.49 -37.33 10.60
C LEU A 110 -26.08 -37.95 10.70
N SER A 111 -25.11 -37.22 11.25
CA SER A 111 -23.77 -37.76 11.52
C SER A 111 -23.81 -38.94 12.50
N TYR A 112 -24.60 -38.84 13.56
CA TYR A 112 -24.80 -39.94 14.51
C TYR A 112 -25.41 -41.18 13.84
N LEU A 113 -26.35 -40.99 12.91
CA LEU A 113 -26.93 -42.10 12.15
C LEU A 113 -25.91 -42.76 11.22
N ALA A 114 -25.05 -41.96 10.57
CA ALA A 114 -24.00 -42.43 9.68
C ALA A 114 -22.95 -43.28 10.40
N GLU A 115 -22.53 -42.86 11.60
CA GLU A 115 -21.50 -43.56 12.38
C GLU A 115 -21.93 -44.93 12.91
N LYS A 116 -23.21 -45.10 13.27
CA LYS A 116 -23.71 -46.36 13.86
C LYS A 116 -24.11 -47.44 12.84
N ASP A 117 -23.67 -47.30 11.59
CA ASP A 117 -24.09 -48.07 10.41
C ASP A 117 -25.63 -48.20 10.28
N SER A 118 -26.33 -47.23 10.88
CA SER A 118 -27.77 -47.31 11.09
C SER A 118 -28.55 -46.74 9.91
N ILE A 119 -27.88 -46.06 8.97
CA ILE A 119 -28.53 -45.48 7.78
C ILE A 119 -29.22 -46.59 6.99
N LYS A 120 -28.52 -47.67 6.63
CA LYS A 120 -29.12 -48.77 5.86
C LYS A 120 -30.31 -49.40 6.59
N HIS A 121 -30.18 -49.59 7.91
CA HIS A 121 -31.26 -50.16 8.72
C HIS A 121 -32.46 -49.21 8.87
N LYS A 122 -32.21 -47.91 9.03
CA LYS A 122 -33.25 -46.89 9.23
C LYS A 122 -33.89 -46.43 7.93
N TRP A 123 -33.20 -46.52 6.80
CA TRP A 123 -33.71 -46.09 5.50
C TRP A 123 -35.05 -46.74 5.17
N ASN A 124 -35.19 -48.05 5.42
CA ASN A 124 -36.45 -48.77 5.20
C ASN A 124 -37.55 -48.45 6.24
N LYS A 125 -37.18 -47.76 7.32
CA LYS A 125 -38.08 -47.32 8.41
C LYS A 125 -38.38 -45.81 8.34
N TRP A 126 -37.77 -45.08 7.42
CA TRP A 126 -38.05 -43.67 7.21
C TRP A 126 -39.40 -43.49 6.50
N ASP A 127 -40.01 -42.33 6.75
CA ASP A 127 -41.25 -41.97 6.07
C ASP A 127 -41.02 -41.92 4.55
N LYS A 128 -42.03 -42.34 3.78
CA LYS A 128 -41.94 -42.40 2.32
C LYS A 128 -41.54 -41.05 1.72
N GLU A 129 -42.07 -39.96 2.28
CA GLU A 129 -41.76 -38.60 1.86
C GLU A 129 -40.27 -38.24 2.06
N LEU A 130 -39.63 -38.73 3.14
CA LEU A 130 -38.20 -38.52 3.38
C LEU A 130 -37.34 -39.34 2.41
N ILE A 131 -37.77 -40.56 2.07
CA ILE A 131 -37.09 -41.39 1.05
C ILE A 131 -37.23 -40.73 -0.33
N GLU A 132 -38.42 -40.26 -0.70
CA GLU A 132 -38.68 -39.56 -1.96
C GLU A 132 -37.86 -38.27 -2.06
N PHE A 133 -37.82 -37.45 -1.01
CA PHE A 133 -36.98 -36.26 -0.95
C PHE A 133 -35.49 -36.58 -1.18
N ASN A 134 -34.97 -37.63 -0.57
CA ASN A 134 -33.57 -38.01 -0.80
C ASN A 134 -33.32 -38.48 -2.23
N LYS A 135 -34.27 -39.19 -2.85
CA LYS A 135 -34.21 -39.55 -4.28
C LYS A 135 -34.27 -38.33 -5.20
N GLU A 136 -35.07 -37.32 -4.88
CA GLU A 136 -35.10 -36.03 -5.60
C GLU A 136 -33.74 -35.32 -5.56
N LEU A 137 -32.93 -35.57 -4.52
CA LEU A 137 -31.56 -35.08 -4.39
C LEU A 137 -30.50 -36.04 -4.96
N GLU A 138 -30.90 -37.03 -5.77
CA GLU A 138 -30.04 -38.04 -6.40
C GLU A 138 -29.42 -39.07 -5.42
N PHE A 139 -29.94 -39.16 -4.20
CA PHE A 139 -29.56 -40.17 -3.22
C PHE A 139 -30.46 -41.41 -3.31
N ASP A 140 -30.36 -42.12 -4.44
CA ASP A 140 -31.24 -43.26 -4.75
C ASP A 140 -31.12 -44.43 -3.77
N THR A 141 -29.96 -44.55 -3.12
CA THR A 141 -29.62 -45.64 -2.21
C THR A 141 -29.10 -45.09 -0.87
N PRO A 142 -29.30 -45.83 0.23
CA PRO A 142 -28.74 -45.45 1.53
C PRO A 142 -27.21 -45.34 1.51
N GLU A 143 -26.54 -46.09 0.64
CA GLU A 143 -25.08 -46.02 0.45
C GLU A 143 -24.66 -44.68 -0.17
N LYS A 144 -25.35 -44.20 -1.22
CA LYS A 144 -25.09 -42.87 -1.81
C LYS A 144 -25.30 -41.74 -0.80
N PHE A 145 -26.38 -41.84 -0.01
CA PHE A 145 -26.65 -40.89 1.06
C PHE A 145 -25.52 -40.89 2.11
N LYS A 146 -25.12 -42.07 2.60
CA LYS A 146 -24.01 -42.21 3.55
C LYS A 146 -22.71 -41.64 2.98
N GLU A 147 -22.37 -41.94 1.73
CA GLU A 147 -21.17 -41.41 1.06
C GLU A 147 -21.18 -39.88 1.00
N PHE A 148 -22.33 -39.27 0.68
CA PHE A 148 -22.47 -37.81 0.73
C PHE A 148 -22.19 -37.26 2.13
N PHE A 149 -22.73 -37.89 3.17
CA PHE A 149 -22.51 -37.46 4.56
C PHE A 149 -21.05 -37.59 4.97
N ASP A 150 -20.43 -38.74 4.72
CA ASP A 150 -19.05 -39.02 5.08
C ASP A 150 -18.07 -38.08 4.36
N LYS A 151 -18.31 -37.84 3.07
CA LYS A 151 -17.51 -36.92 2.25
C LYS A 151 -17.59 -35.46 2.73
N ASN A 152 -18.75 -35.03 3.19
CA ASN A 152 -18.99 -33.65 3.63
C ASN A 152 -18.87 -33.44 5.14
N LYS A 153 -18.45 -34.46 5.89
CA LYS A 153 -18.14 -34.35 7.31
C LYS A 153 -16.92 -33.45 7.51
N ILE A 154 -17.08 -32.39 8.32
CA ILE A 154 -15.98 -31.53 8.73
C ILE A 154 -15.13 -32.30 9.75
N THR A 155 -13.89 -32.59 9.38
CA THR A 155 -12.94 -33.32 10.22
C THR A 155 -12.20 -32.36 11.16
N ILE A 156 -11.51 -32.91 12.17
CA ILE A 156 -10.62 -32.12 13.04
C ILE A 156 -9.57 -31.38 12.20
N ASN A 157 -9.00 -32.04 11.20
CA ASN A 157 -8.00 -31.45 10.30
C ASN A 157 -8.59 -30.27 9.49
N ASP A 158 -9.83 -30.37 9.01
CA ASP A 158 -10.51 -29.26 8.32
C ASP A 158 -10.68 -28.05 9.24
N SER A 159 -11.11 -28.28 10.48
CA SER A 159 -11.25 -27.23 11.50
C SER A 159 -9.91 -26.61 11.88
N THR A 160 -8.86 -27.41 12.06
CA THR A 160 -7.50 -26.92 12.34
C THR A 160 -6.96 -26.08 11.18
N ASN A 161 -7.12 -26.54 9.93
CA ASN A 161 -6.68 -25.80 8.75
C ASN A 161 -7.48 -24.51 8.56
N TYR A 162 -8.79 -24.55 8.83
CA TYR A 162 -9.61 -23.35 8.85
C TYR A 162 -9.13 -22.35 9.90
N MET A 163 -8.84 -22.78 11.12
CA MET A 163 -8.28 -21.89 12.16
C MET A 163 -6.92 -21.30 11.75
N LYS A 164 -6.03 -22.08 11.15
CA LYS A 164 -4.78 -21.58 10.57
C LYS A 164 -5.04 -20.52 9.49
N SER A 165 -6.05 -20.74 8.64
CA SER A 165 -6.45 -19.75 7.62
C SER A 165 -6.95 -18.44 8.24
N GLN A 166 -7.63 -18.49 9.39
CA GLN A 166 -8.07 -17.30 10.11
C GLN A 166 -6.89 -16.51 10.69
N ILE A 167 -5.87 -17.20 11.22
CA ILE A 167 -4.62 -16.58 11.67
C ILE A 167 -3.94 -15.89 10.48
N LEU A 168 -3.75 -16.59 9.36
CA LEU A 168 -3.18 -16.00 8.13
C LEU A 168 -3.99 -14.80 7.61
N SER A 169 -5.32 -14.80 7.80
CA SER A 169 -6.14 -13.66 7.42
C SER A 169 -5.76 -12.40 8.22
N LYS A 170 -5.41 -12.52 9.50
CA LYS A 170 -4.94 -11.40 10.31
C LYS A 170 -3.58 -10.89 9.83
N ASP A 171 -2.65 -11.81 9.57
CA ASP A 171 -1.33 -11.46 9.01
C ASP A 171 -1.46 -10.72 7.67
N ILE A 172 -2.35 -11.18 6.78
CA ILE A 172 -2.60 -10.54 5.49
C ILE A 172 -3.14 -9.12 5.67
N GLU A 173 -4.04 -8.89 6.64
CA GLU A 173 -4.54 -7.54 6.92
C GLU A 173 -3.46 -6.62 7.51
N GLU A 174 -2.58 -7.15 8.35
CA GLU A 174 -1.41 -6.42 8.84
C GLU A 174 -0.48 -6.03 7.67
N LEU A 175 -0.16 -6.96 6.77
CA LEU A 175 0.66 -6.70 5.59
C LEU A 175 0.01 -5.70 4.63
N LYS A 176 -1.31 -5.78 4.42
CA LYS A 176 -2.05 -4.77 3.64
C LYS A 176 -1.96 -3.39 4.27
N THR A 177 -1.98 -3.31 5.59
CA THR A 177 -1.82 -2.05 6.32
C THR A 177 -0.42 -1.49 6.12
N LYS A 178 0.63 -2.30 6.33
CA LYS A 178 2.02 -1.95 6.03
C LYS A 178 2.23 -1.50 4.59
N ARG A 179 1.57 -2.15 3.63
CA ARG A 179 1.61 -1.77 2.21
C ARG A 179 1.00 -0.39 2.00
N LYS A 180 -0.20 -0.14 2.53
CA LYS A 180 -0.86 1.17 2.45
C LYS A 180 0.00 2.26 3.08
N GLU A 181 0.69 1.97 4.18
CA GLU A 181 1.63 2.91 4.80
C GLU A 181 2.85 3.20 3.91
N ALA A 182 3.40 2.18 3.25
CA ALA A 182 4.48 2.37 2.28
C ALA A 182 3.99 3.19 1.06
N GLU A 183 2.82 2.87 0.51
CA GLU A 183 2.22 3.62 -0.61
C GLU A 183 1.96 5.09 -0.26
N ARG A 184 1.58 5.40 0.98
CA ARG A 184 1.41 6.79 1.44
C ARG A 184 2.71 7.60 1.47
N LYS A 185 3.87 6.93 1.60
CA LYS A 185 5.19 7.58 1.54
C LYS A 185 5.63 7.89 0.11
N HIS A 186 4.95 7.33 -0.90
CA HIS A 186 5.27 7.61 -2.29
C HIS A 186 4.94 9.07 -2.64
N LEU A 187 5.97 9.82 -3.05
CA LEU A 187 5.80 11.22 -3.39
C LEU A 187 5.22 11.36 -4.80
N SER A 188 4.06 11.99 -4.92
CA SER A 188 3.53 12.43 -6.22
C SER A 188 4.48 13.43 -6.89
N PHE A 189 4.42 13.55 -8.21
CA PHE A 189 5.26 14.49 -8.96
C PHE A 189 5.16 15.93 -8.43
N LYS A 190 3.95 16.38 -8.08
CA LYS A 190 3.72 17.70 -7.46
C LYS A 190 4.43 17.82 -6.11
N GLN A 191 4.41 16.78 -5.28
CA GLN A 191 5.15 16.76 -4.01
C GLN A 191 6.66 16.75 -4.21
N GLN A 192 7.17 16.05 -5.23
CA GLN A 192 8.60 16.05 -5.56
C GLN A 192 9.08 17.45 -5.96
N ILE A 193 8.33 18.14 -6.83
CA ILE A 193 8.62 19.53 -7.20
C ILE A 193 8.57 20.41 -5.94
N ASN A 194 7.50 20.30 -5.15
CA ASN A 194 7.34 21.11 -3.95
C ASN A 194 8.48 20.88 -2.96
N PHE A 195 8.93 19.64 -2.79
CA PHE A 195 10.09 19.28 -1.98
C PHE A 195 11.36 19.97 -2.50
N GLY A 196 11.67 19.83 -3.79
CA GLY A 196 12.84 20.47 -4.40
C GLY A 196 12.84 22.00 -4.27
N VAL A 197 11.70 22.65 -4.52
CA VAL A 197 11.53 24.10 -4.37
C VAL A 197 11.67 24.53 -2.91
N THR A 198 11.01 23.83 -1.98
CA THR A 198 11.07 24.13 -0.54
C THR A 198 12.51 23.98 -0.03
N SER A 199 13.20 22.91 -0.41
CA SER A 199 14.61 22.71 -0.07
C SER A 199 15.49 23.84 -0.62
N ALA A 200 15.28 24.28 -1.87
CA ALA A 200 16.01 25.38 -2.46
C ALA A 200 15.80 26.71 -1.70
N ILE A 201 14.56 27.01 -1.30
CA ILE A 201 14.24 28.22 -0.52
C ILE A 201 14.93 28.18 0.85
N ILE A 202 14.81 27.06 1.57
CA ILE A 202 15.44 26.90 2.89
C ILE A 202 16.96 27.05 2.80
N LEU A 203 17.59 26.39 1.81
CA LEU A 203 19.03 26.53 1.57
C LEU A 203 19.42 27.96 1.20
N GLY A 204 18.60 28.65 0.40
CA GLY A 204 18.81 30.05 0.06
C GLY A 204 18.85 30.95 1.29
N ILE A 205 17.91 30.76 2.22
CA ILE A 205 17.87 31.50 3.50
C ILE A 205 19.10 31.19 4.34
N LEU A 206 19.48 29.91 4.47
CA LEU A 206 20.65 29.49 5.24
C LEU A 206 21.95 30.06 4.67
N LEU A 207 22.15 29.98 3.35
CA LEU A 207 23.32 30.52 2.66
C LEU A 207 23.39 32.04 2.81
N PHE A 208 22.25 32.72 2.80
CA PHE A 208 22.17 34.15 3.08
C PHE A 208 22.61 34.47 4.51
N ALA A 209 22.12 33.75 5.52
CA ALA A 209 22.55 33.94 6.91
C ALA A 209 24.06 33.69 7.10
N VAL A 210 24.57 32.58 6.58
CA VAL A 210 26.01 32.23 6.62
C VAL A 210 26.86 33.32 5.97
N ARG A 211 26.37 33.91 4.88
CA ARG A 211 27.05 35.01 4.22
C ARG A 211 27.14 36.26 5.09
N TYR A 212 26.07 36.66 5.77
CA TYR A 212 26.12 37.82 6.68
C TYR A 212 27.09 37.58 7.83
N LEU A 213 27.10 36.36 8.35
CA LEU A 213 28.04 35.95 9.39
C LEU A 213 29.49 36.06 8.88
N PHE A 214 29.77 35.60 7.66
CA PHE A 214 31.09 35.77 7.04
C PHE A 214 31.50 37.24 6.87
N TYR A 215 30.57 38.12 6.50
CA TYR A 215 30.84 39.55 6.40
C TYR A 215 31.10 40.20 7.76
N ALA A 216 30.33 39.84 8.79
CA ALA A 216 30.52 40.31 10.15
C ALA A 216 31.91 39.92 10.68
N ILE A 217 32.32 38.65 10.50
CA ILE A 217 33.67 38.16 10.86
C ILE A 217 34.75 38.99 10.15
N LYS A 218 34.64 39.12 8.82
CA LYS A 218 35.65 39.85 8.04
C LYS A 218 35.75 41.33 8.44
N TRP A 219 34.61 41.96 8.74
CA TRP A 219 34.56 43.33 9.22
C TRP A 219 35.18 43.47 10.61
N SER A 220 34.85 42.56 11.54
CA SER A 220 35.44 42.51 12.88
C SER A 220 36.96 42.40 12.83
N ILE A 221 37.51 41.50 12.00
CA ILE A 221 38.96 41.35 11.81
C ILE A 221 39.58 42.64 11.28
N LYS A 222 38.91 43.33 10.33
CA LYS A 222 39.42 44.58 9.75
C LYS A 222 39.50 45.70 10.80
N ILE A 223 38.48 45.85 11.64
CA ILE A 223 38.48 46.86 12.71
C ILE A 223 39.60 46.59 13.72
N LEU A 224 39.80 45.32 14.11
CA LEU A 224 40.87 44.96 15.03
C LEU A 224 42.25 45.33 14.47
N LYS A 225 42.51 45.08 13.18
CA LYS A 225 43.77 45.46 12.51
C LYS A 225 43.98 46.97 12.44
N GLN A 226 42.95 47.74 12.10
CA GLN A 226 43.06 49.20 12.04
C GLN A 226 43.36 49.80 13.42
N LYS A 227 42.75 49.24 14.48
CA LYS A 227 43.02 49.70 15.86
C LYS A 227 44.46 49.38 16.30
N SER A 228 45.03 48.24 15.89
CA SER A 228 46.42 47.92 16.21
C SER A 228 47.42 48.82 15.47
N GLU A 229 47.17 49.13 14.19
CA GLU A 229 48.04 50.01 13.39
C GLU A 229 47.97 51.47 13.86
N ALA A 230 46.81 51.93 14.33
CA ALA A 230 46.69 53.28 14.89
C ALA A 230 47.38 53.44 16.27
N ALA A 231 47.70 52.33 16.93
CA ALA A 231 48.37 52.32 18.23
C ALA A 231 49.90 52.17 18.12
N SER A 232 50.44 51.91 16.93
CA SER A 232 51.87 51.82 16.62
C SER A 232 52.38 53.09 15.96
#